data_AF-A0A1G0ZIV9-F1
#
_entry.id   AF-A0A1G0ZIV9-F1
#
_cell.length_a   1.000
_cell.length_b   1.000
_cell.length_c   1.000
_cell.angle_alpha   90.00
_cell.angle_beta   90.00
_cell.angle_gamma   90.00
#
_symmetry.space_group_name_H-M   'P 1'
#
loop_
_entity.id
_entity.type
_entity.pdbx_description
1 polymer ?
#
loop_
_entity_poly.entity_id
_entity_poly.type
_entity_poly.pdbx_seq_one_letter_code
_entity_poly.pdbx_strand_id
1 'polypeptide(L)'
;MKRPSWDRYFMDIAQVVAKRSNCIRRHVAAIIVKDGRIISTGYNGTPRGIRNCHEGGCKRCASATAPGTKLGECLCSHGEENAIVQAAYHGIAVKDSIIYTTFSPCLICSKMIINAGIREVVYQDRYALDDNARSILKEAKVKTRALKSGK
;
A
#
# COMPACT_ATOMS: atom_id res chain seq x y z
N MET A 1 5.61 -29.64 5.51
CA MET A 1 5.19 -28.22 5.33
C MET A 1 4.05 -28.16 4.30
N LYS A 2 2.98 -27.40 4.57
CA LYS A 2 1.86 -27.22 3.63
C LYS A 2 2.15 -26.04 2.70
N ARG A 3 1.96 -26.21 1.39
CA ARG A 3 2.14 -25.14 0.40
C ARG A 3 1.19 -23.96 0.71
N PRO A 4 1.68 -22.71 0.80
CA PRO A 4 0.82 -21.56 1.05
C PRO A 4 -0.11 -21.30 -0.14
N SER A 5 -1.28 -20.71 0.14
CA SER A 5 -2.12 -20.16 -0.92
C SER A 5 -1.44 -18.96 -1.58
N TRP A 6 -1.87 -18.61 -2.79
CA TRP A 6 -1.36 -17.44 -3.50
C TRP A 6 -1.51 -16.14 -2.69
N ASP A 7 -2.69 -15.91 -2.10
CA ASP A 7 -2.91 -14.70 -1.31
C ASP A 7 -2.00 -14.62 -0.09
N ARG A 8 -1.76 -15.76 0.58
CA ARG A 8 -0.86 -15.80 1.73
C ARG A 8 0.57 -15.53 1.29
N TYR A 9 1.02 -16.18 0.21
CA TYR A 9 2.35 -15.97 -0.36
C TYR A 9 2.60 -14.49 -0.71
N PHE A 10 1.67 -13.85 -1.42
CA PHE A 10 1.80 -12.45 -1.80
C PHE A 10 1.72 -11.50 -0.60
N MET A 11 0.82 -11.76 0.36
CA MET A 11 0.75 -10.95 1.57
C MET A 11 2.01 -11.08 2.44
N ASP A 12 2.60 -12.28 2.55
CA ASP A 12 3.84 -12.49 3.29
C ASP A 12 5.01 -11.74 2.63
N ILE A 13 5.07 -11.73 1.30
CA ILE A 13 6.06 -10.90 0.59
C ILE A 13 5.81 -9.42 0.86
N ALA A 14 4.57 -8.95 0.81
CA ALA A 14 4.26 -7.56 1.14
C ALA A 14 4.69 -7.20 2.58
N GLN A 15 4.54 -8.11 3.54
CA GLN A 15 5.05 -7.92 4.90
C GLN A 15 6.59 -7.85 4.95
N VAL A 16 7.30 -8.65 4.14
CA VAL A 16 8.76 -8.52 4.00
C VAL A 16 9.15 -7.18 3.39
N VAL A 17 8.45 -6.72 2.36
CA VAL A 17 8.67 -5.39 1.75
C VAL A 17 8.45 -4.27 2.77
N ALA A 18 7.44 -4.40 3.64
CA ALA A 18 7.17 -3.42 4.71
C ALA A 18 8.34 -3.27 5.70
N LYS A 19 9.20 -4.29 5.87
CA LYS A 19 10.40 -4.19 6.72
C LYS A 19 11.39 -3.16 6.21
N ARG A 20 11.33 -2.77 4.93
CA ARG A 20 12.16 -1.69 4.35
C ARG A 20 11.58 -0.29 4.55
N SER A 21 10.36 -0.15 5.09
CA SER A 21 9.78 1.16 5.39
C SER A 21 10.70 1.96 6.31
N ASN A 22 10.91 3.22 5.94
CA ASN A 22 11.73 4.15 6.68
C ASN A 22 10.88 5.07 7.58
N CYS A 23 9.56 4.89 7.59
CA CYS A 23 8.61 5.69 8.35
C CYS A 23 8.55 5.26 9.81
N ILE A 24 8.75 6.21 10.73
CA ILE A 24 8.76 5.94 12.17
C ILE A 24 7.39 5.66 12.79
N ARG A 25 6.29 5.95 12.07
CA ARG A 25 4.93 5.78 12.61
C ARG A 25 4.29 4.44 12.27
N ARG A 26 4.41 4.01 11.02
CA ARG A 26 3.80 2.78 10.50
C ARG A 26 4.62 2.24 9.35
N HIS A 27 4.74 0.92 9.28
CA HIS A 27 5.39 0.21 8.19
C HIS A 27 4.32 -0.38 7.28
N VAL A 28 4.06 0.29 6.18
CA VAL A 28 3.06 -0.06 5.17
C VAL A 28 3.78 -0.38 3.87
N ALA A 29 3.46 -1.51 3.28
CA ALA A 29 3.88 -1.85 1.93
C ALA A 29 2.73 -2.41 1.11
N ALA A 30 2.90 -2.33 -0.20
CA ALA A 30 2.07 -2.95 -1.20
C ALA A 30 2.91 -3.63 -2.28
N ILE A 31 2.36 -4.68 -2.87
CA ILE A 31 2.90 -5.31 -4.08
C ILE A 31 1.80 -5.42 -5.12
N ILE A 32 2.16 -5.25 -6.38
CA ILE A 32 1.25 -5.38 -7.53
C ILE A 32 1.56 -6.68 -8.24
N VAL A 33 0.52 -7.48 -8.45
CA VAL A 33 0.59 -8.82 -9.03
C VAL A 33 -0.23 -8.88 -10.30
N LYS A 34 0.37 -9.39 -11.37
CA LYS A 34 -0.29 -9.64 -12.65
C LYS A 34 0.10 -11.03 -13.15
N ASP A 35 -0.87 -11.81 -13.58
CA ASP A 35 -0.68 -13.17 -14.10
C ASP A 35 0.19 -14.07 -13.19
N GLY A 36 -0.07 -13.98 -11.87
CA GLY A 36 0.64 -14.75 -10.84
C GLY A 36 2.07 -14.27 -10.55
N ARG A 37 2.50 -13.14 -11.10
CA ARG A 37 3.85 -12.58 -10.94
C ARG A 37 3.81 -11.21 -10.30
N ILE A 38 4.78 -10.94 -9.43
CA ILE A 38 4.98 -9.60 -8.86
C ILE A 38 5.60 -8.74 -9.95
N ILE A 39 4.94 -7.62 -10.27
CA ILE A 39 5.40 -6.67 -11.29
C ILE A 39 5.88 -5.34 -10.69
N SER A 40 5.49 -5.05 -9.45
CA SER A 40 5.97 -3.88 -8.72
C SER A 40 5.81 -4.06 -7.22
N THR A 41 6.63 -3.35 -6.44
CA THR A 41 6.58 -3.30 -4.99
C THR A 41 6.77 -1.87 -4.51
N GLY A 42 6.17 -1.52 -3.38
CA GLY A 42 6.39 -0.23 -2.73
C GLY A 42 6.22 -0.35 -1.21
N TYR A 43 7.05 0.38 -0.48
CA TYR A 43 6.89 0.59 0.97
C TYR A 43 6.78 2.09 1.23
N ASN A 44 6.19 2.48 2.36
CA ASN A 44 6.03 3.87 2.68
C ASN A 44 7.33 4.52 3.18
N GLY A 45 7.54 5.76 2.76
CA GLY A 45 8.73 6.53 3.12
C GLY A 45 8.77 7.88 2.43
N THR A 46 9.73 8.72 2.80
CA THR A 46 9.95 10.01 2.13
C THR A 46 10.34 9.82 0.66
N PRO A 47 10.14 10.83 -0.20
CA PRO A 47 10.42 10.71 -1.64
C PRO A 47 11.90 10.44 -1.93
N ARG A 48 12.18 9.90 -3.12
CA ARG A 48 13.54 9.61 -3.58
C ARG A 48 14.41 10.87 -3.51
N GLY A 49 15.61 10.73 -2.94
CA GLY A 49 16.57 11.84 -2.80
C GLY A 49 16.31 12.77 -1.62
N ILE A 50 15.25 12.52 -0.84
CA ILE A 50 14.97 13.24 0.40
C ILE A 50 15.42 12.40 1.59
N ARG A 51 15.90 13.06 2.65
CA ARG A 51 16.28 12.43 3.91
C ARG A 51 15.15 11.49 4.40
N ASN A 52 15.50 10.31 4.91
CA ASN A 52 14.50 9.33 5.33
C ASN A 52 13.71 9.83 6.54
N CYS A 53 12.50 9.32 6.73
CA CYS A 53 11.64 9.73 7.85
C CYS A 53 12.30 9.44 9.22
N HIS A 54 12.93 8.27 9.40
CA HIS A 54 13.69 7.93 10.62
C HIS A 54 14.96 8.77 10.83
N GLU A 55 15.43 9.47 9.81
CA GLU A 55 16.52 10.44 9.90
C GLU A 55 16.01 11.88 10.14
N GLY A 56 14.71 12.03 10.44
CA GLY A 56 14.08 13.34 10.64
C GLY A 56 13.61 14.03 9.36
N GLY A 57 13.53 13.30 8.24
CA GLY A 57 13.07 13.83 6.95
C GLY A 57 11.58 14.21 6.90
N CYS A 58 10.79 13.85 7.91
CA CYS A 58 9.37 14.22 7.99
C CYS A 58 9.03 14.83 9.37
N LYS A 59 8.89 16.16 9.40
CA LYS A 59 8.57 16.93 10.62
C LYS A 59 7.26 16.48 11.27
N ARG A 60 6.23 16.20 10.46
CA ARG A 60 4.95 15.69 10.96
C ARG A 60 5.16 14.37 11.70
N CYS A 61 5.87 13.42 11.09
CA CYS A 61 6.08 12.11 11.72
C CYS A 61 6.84 12.23 13.04
N ALA A 62 7.85 13.11 13.12
CA ALA A 62 8.67 13.36 14.30
C ALA A 62 7.98 14.20 15.39
N SER A 63 6.84 14.81 15.12
CA SER A 63 6.07 15.60 16.10
C SER A 63 5.10 14.76 16.92
N ALA A 64 4.58 15.33 18.00
CA ALA A 64 3.51 14.75 18.83
C ALA A 64 2.11 14.76 18.17
N THR A 65 2.02 15.05 16.88
CA THR A 65 0.76 15.09 16.12
C THR A 65 0.00 13.76 16.26
N ALA A 66 -1.28 13.79 16.63
CA ALA A 66 -2.09 12.59 16.79
C ALA A 66 -2.16 11.74 15.50
N PRO A 67 -2.25 10.40 15.59
CA PRO A 67 -2.52 9.54 14.44
C PRO A 67 -3.74 10.02 13.65
N GLY A 68 -3.70 9.91 12.32
CA GLY A 68 -4.82 10.33 11.45
C GLY A 68 -4.99 11.84 11.25
N THR A 69 -4.26 12.70 11.98
CA THR A 69 -4.38 14.16 11.84
C THR A 69 -3.26 14.76 10.98
N LYS A 70 -3.50 15.96 10.40
CA LYS A 70 -2.52 16.71 9.59
C LYS A 70 -1.88 15.87 8.49
N LEU A 71 -2.64 14.99 7.82
CA LEU A 71 -2.08 14.05 6.83
C LEU A 71 -1.45 14.77 5.64
N GLY A 72 -1.93 15.95 5.25
CA GLY A 72 -1.33 16.78 4.21
C GLY A 72 0.07 17.34 4.54
N GLU A 73 0.48 17.32 5.81
CA GLU A 73 1.84 17.71 6.24
C GLU A 73 2.82 16.52 6.22
N CYS A 74 2.34 15.31 5.91
CA CYS A 74 3.17 14.11 5.86
C CYS A 74 3.96 14.04 4.55
N LEU A 75 5.29 13.98 4.65
CA LEU A 75 6.15 13.81 3.47
C LEU A 75 6.24 12.36 3.00
N CYS A 76 5.81 11.39 3.80
CA CYS A 76 5.92 9.98 3.41
C CYS A 76 4.86 9.63 2.34
N SER A 77 5.30 9.22 1.16
CA SER A 77 4.46 8.52 0.18
C SER A 77 4.10 7.14 0.71
N HIS A 78 2.89 6.68 0.41
CA HIS A 78 2.37 5.40 0.90
C HIS A 78 2.93 4.19 0.13
N GLY A 79 2.77 2.99 0.68
CA GLY A 79 3.25 1.77 0.03
C GLY A 79 2.57 1.52 -1.32
N GLU A 80 1.26 1.74 -1.37
CA GLU A 80 0.44 1.64 -2.59
C GLU A 80 0.84 2.68 -3.64
N GLU A 81 1.04 3.92 -3.20
CA GLU A 81 1.49 5.02 -4.06
C GLU A 81 2.85 4.69 -4.67
N ASN A 82 3.82 4.28 -3.85
CA ASN A 82 5.14 3.90 -4.32
C ASN A 82 5.10 2.68 -5.25
N ALA A 83 4.25 1.68 -5.01
CA ALA A 83 4.12 0.54 -5.91
C ALA A 83 3.60 0.96 -7.30
N ILE A 84 2.64 1.89 -7.37
CA ILE A 84 2.11 2.42 -8.63
C ILE A 84 3.16 3.32 -9.32
N VAL A 85 3.80 4.22 -8.57
CA VAL A 85 4.82 5.14 -9.10
C VAL A 85 6.04 4.37 -9.63
N GLN A 86 6.49 3.32 -8.95
CA GLN A 86 7.60 2.47 -9.43
C GLN A 86 7.25 1.76 -10.73
N ALA A 87 6.02 1.26 -10.86
CA ALA A 87 5.57 0.65 -12.11
C ALA A 87 5.57 1.68 -13.25
N ALA A 88 5.03 2.88 -13.00
CA ALA A 88 5.03 3.97 -13.98
C ALA A 88 6.45 4.39 -14.38
N TYR A 89 7.36 4.55 -13.40
CA TYR A 89 8.76 4.92 -13.64
C TYR A 89 9.48 3.92 -14.56
N HIS A 90 9.17 2.63 -14.44
CA HIS A 90 9.75 1.57 -15.27
C HIS A 90 8.94 1.22 -16.53
N GLY A 91 7.85 1.95 -16.82
CA GLY A 91 7.00 1.66 -17.98
C GLY A 91 6.22 0.34 -17.87
N ILE A 92 5.95 -0.14 -16.65
CA ILE A 92 5.27 -1.40 -16.39
C ILE A 92 3.76 -1.15 -16.28
N ALA A 93 2.98 -1.76 -17.17
CA ALA A 93 1.53 -1.63 -17.16
C ALA A 93 0.88 -2.40 -15.98
N VAL A 94 0.17 -1.66 -15.12
CA VAL A 94 -0.55 -2.22 -13.95
C VAL A 94 -2.05 -2.43 -14.18
N LYS A 95 -2.56 -2.07 -15.35
CA LYS A 95 -3.96 -2.30 -15.71
C LYS A 95 -4.31 -3.79 -15.58
N ASP A 96 -5.49 -4.06 -15.05
CA ASP A 96 -6.06 -5.37 -14.79
C ASP A 96 -5.20 -6.21 -13.84
N SER A 97 -4.47 -5.60 -12.92
CA SER A 97 -3.67 -6.29 -11.89
C SER A 97 -4.38 -6.37 -10.53
N ILE A 98 -3.78 -7.08 -9.57
CA ILE A 98 -4.21 -7.14 -8.17
C ILE A 98 -3.17 -6.43 -7.32
N ILE A 99 -3.59 -5.56 -6.40
CA ILE A 99 -2.70 -4.98 -5.38
C ILE A 99 -2.92 -5.67 -4.03
N TYR A 100 -1.84 -6.17 -3.44
CA TYR A 100 -1.80 -6.68 -2.08
C TYR A 100 -1.15 -5.62 -1.20
N THR A 101 -1.88 -5.10 -0.21
CA THR A 101 -1.36 -4.10 0.73
C THR A 101 -1.46 -4.58 2.17
N THR A 102 -0.44 -4.28 2.97
CA THR A 102 -0.36 -4.66 4.38
C THR A 102 -1.39 -3.95 5.26
N PHE A 103 -1.94 -2.82 4.81
CA PHE A 103 -2.98 -2.04 5.47
C PHE A 103 -4.14 -1.78 4.52
N SER A 104 -5.32 -1.41 5.04
CA SER A 104 -6.39 -0.92 4.18
C SER A 104 -5.95 0.39 3.48
N PRO A 105 -6.17 0.55 2.16
CA PRO A 105 -5.75 1.75 1.45
C PRO A 105 -6.53 2.97 1.95
N CYS A 106 -5.84 4.11 2.08
CA CYS A 106 -6.51 5.37 2.36
C CYS A 106 -7.29 5.87 1.13
N LEU A 107 -8.05 6.96 1.28
CA LEU A 107 -8.81 7.56 0.18
C LEU A 107 -7.93 7.96 -1.01
N ILE A 108 -6.74 8.51 -0.76
CA ILE A 108 -5.81 8.92 -1.83
C ILE A 108 -5.33 7.69 -2.62
N CYS A 109 -4.82 6.67 -1.93
CA CYS A 109 -4.38 5.42 -2.56
C CYS A 109 -5.53 4.74 -3.30
N SER A 110 -6.74 4.77 -2.76
CA SER A 110 -7.93 4.20 -3.41
C SER A 110 -8.25 4.88 -4.74
N LYS A 111 -8.18 6.22 -4.81
CA LYS A 111 -8.31 6.96 -6.07
C LYS A 111 -7.23 6.57 -7.09
N MET A 112 -5.98 6.43 -6.63
CA MET A 112 -4.88 6.01 -7.51
C MET A 112 -5.06 4.59 -8.03
N ILE A 113 -5.49 3.65 -7.18
CA ILE A 113 -5.78 2.25 -7.56
C ILE A 113 -6.84 2.21 -8.66
N ILE A 114 -7.93 2.97 -8.51
CA ILE A 114 -9.00 3.09 -9.50
C ILE A 114 -8.44 3.63 -10.83
N ASN A 115 -7.76 4.77 -10.79
CA ASN A 115 -7.23 5.42 -12.00
C ASN A 115 -6.12 4.61 -12.70
N ALA A 116 -5.38 3.79 -11.95
CA ALA A 116 -4.37 2.89 -12.49
C ALA A 116 -4.97 1.64 -13.18
N GLY A 117 -6.29 1.43 -13.07
CA GLY A 117 -6.98 0.27 -13.64
C GLY A 117 -6.70 -1.03 -12.89
N ILE A 118 -6.35 -0.97 -11.61
CA ILE A 118 -6.17 -2.15 -10.77
C ILE A 118 -7.55 -2.71 -10.40
N ARG A 119 -7.75 -4.02 -10.61
CA ARG A 119 -9.09 -4.64 -10.53
C ARG A 119 -9.46 -5.18 -9.15
N GLU A 120 -8.46 -5.50 -8.32
CA GLU A 120 -8.68 -6.06 -6.98
C GLU A 120 -7.66 -5.52 -5.97
N VAL A 121 -8.15 -5.18 -4.77
CA VAL A 121 -7.37 -4.83 -3.59
C VAL A 121 -7.53 -5.93 -2.54
N VAL A 122 -6.40 -6.51 -2.14
CA VAL A 122 -6.32 -7.47 -1.04
C VAL A 122 -5.56 -6.84 0.11
N TYR A 123 -6.18 -6.75 1.28
CA TYR A 123 -5.59 -6.09 2.46
C TYR A 123 -5.78 -6.92 3.72
N GLN A 124 -5.00 -6.67 4.78
CA GLN A 124 -5.14 -7.42 6.03
C GLN A 124 -6.40 -7.02 6.80
N ASP A 125 -7.14 -8.01 7.30
CA ASP A 125 -8.44 -7.85 7.98
C ASP A 125 -8.42 -6.96 9.24
N ARG A 126 -7.30 -6.91 9.94
CA ARG A 126 -7.11 -6.09 11.15
C ARG A 126 -7.22 -4.58 10.90
N TYR A 127 -7.29 -4.14 9.65
CA TYR A 127 -7.46 -2.74 9.27
C TYR A 127 -8.78 -2.55 8.54
N ALA A 128 -9.74 -1.92 9.21
CA ALA A 128 -11.01 -1.55 8.60
C ALA A 128 -10.75 -0.60 7.42
N LEU A 129 -11.44 -0.85 6.32
CA LEU A 129 -11.46 0.06 5.18
C LEU A 129 -12.39 1.22 5.54
N ASP A 130 -11.86 2.44 5.46
CA ASP A 130 -12.61 3.69 5.64
C ASP A 130 -13.83 3.74 4.70
N ASP A 131 -14.94 4.31 5.17
CA ASP A 131 -16.20 4.29 4.45
C ASP A 131 -16.13 5.03 3.11
N ASN A 132 -15.39 6.14 3.04
CA ASN A 132 -15.21 6.88 1.79
C ASN A 132 -14.39 6.06 0.80
N ALA A 133 -13.28 5.46 1.26
CA ALA A 133 -12.45 4.59 0.44
C ALA A 133 -13.25 3.38 -0.08
N ARG A 134 -14.04 2.74 0.80
CA ARG A 134 -14.93 1.63 0.44
C ARG A 134 -15.96 2.04 -0.61
N SER A 135 -16.60 3.19 -0.43
CA SER A 135 -17.65 3.68 -1.32
C SER A 135 -17.12 3.84 -2.75
N ILE A 136 -16.00 4.56 -2.93
CA ILE A 136 -15.46 4.81 -4.27
C ILE A 136 -14.90 3.54 -4.94
N LEU A 137 -14.30 2.62 -4.17
CA LEU A 137 -13.80 1.36 -4.71
C LEU A 137 -14.96 0.48 -5.21
N LYS A 138 -16.06 0.45 -4.44
CA LYS A 138 -17.28 -0.27 -4.82
C LYS A 138 -17.93 0.34 -6.06
N GLU A 139 -18.06 1.67 -6.12
CA GLU A 139 -18.63 2.40 -7.26
C GLU A 139 -17.83 2.15 -8.54
N ALA A 140 -16.50 2.18 -8.44
CA ALA A 140 -15.58 1.87 -9.54
C ALA A 140 -15.48 0.37 -9.88
N LYS A 141 -16.25 -0.50 -9.21
CA LYS A 141 -16.25 -1.97 -9.38
C LYS A 141 -14.88 -2.61 -9.13
N VAL A 142 -14.05 -2.01 -8.27
CA VAL A 142 -12.80 -2.61 -7.80
C VAL A 142 -13.14 -3.59 -6.68
N LYS A 143 -12.76 -4.86 -6.85
CA LYS A 143 -13.01 -5.90 -5.84
C LYS A 143 -12.14 -5.64 -4.62
N THR A 144 -12.74 -5.64 -3.43
CA THR A 144 -12.00 -5.48 -2.16
C THR A 144 -12.11 -6.75 -1.32
N ARG A 145 -10.99 -7.25 -0.80
CA ARG A 145 -10.97 -8.46 0.01
C ARG A 145 -10.05 -8.32 1.22
N ALA A 146 -10.64 -8.44 2.40
CA ALA A 146 -9.90 -8.58 3.65
C ALA A 146 -9.36 -10.02 3.75
N LEU A 147 -8.04 -10.16 3.75
CA LEU A 147 -7.36 -11.41 4.03
C LEU A 147 -7.27 -11.59 5.55
N LYS A 148 -7.88 -12.67 6.04
CA LYS A 148 -7.84 -12.98 7.47
C LYS A 148 -6.40 -13.17 7.93
N SER A 149 -6.04 -12.54 9.04
CA SER A 149 -4.76 -12.75 9.69
C SER A 149 -4.71 -14.19 10.22
N GLY A 150 -4.21 -15.11 9.40
CA GLY A 150 -4.07 -16.52 9.77
C GLY A 150 -2.88 -16.73 10.71
N LYS A 151 -3.13 -17.48 11.80
CA LYS A 151 -2.13 -18.18 12.63
C LYS A 151 -1.18 -18.99 11.75
#